data_AF-A0A062HTU4-F1
#
_entry.id   AF-A0A062HTU4-F1
#
_cell.length_a   1.000
_cell.length_b   1.000
_cell.length_c   1.000
_cell.angle_alpha   90.00
_cell.angle_beta   90.00
_cell.angle_gamma   90.00
#
_symmetry.space_group_name_H-M   'P 1'
#
loop_
_entity.id
_entity.type
_entity.pdbx_description
1 polymer ?
#
loop_
_entity_poly.entity_id
_entity_poly.type
_entity_poly.pdbx_seq_one_letter_code
_entity_poly.pdbx_strand_id
1 'polypeptide(L)'
;MSLQVWFAYMLACWVISISPGAGAIASMSSGLNYGFRHGYWNAIGLQIALLIQIMIVAAGVGVLFATTPLAFQAVKWFGVAYLLYLAYLQWTAPVKDIEIQHEKKNKTRVC
;
A
#
# COMPACT_ATOMS: atom_id res chain seq x y z
N MET A 1 -1.06 -4.38 -33.45
CA MET A 1 -0.70 -4.84 -32.09
C MET A 1 -0.28 -3.69 -31.15
N SER A 2 0.34 -2.59 -31.61
CA SER A 2 0.79 -1.53 -30.70
C SER A 2 -0.32 -0.58 -30.20
N LEU A 3 -1.26 -0.15 -31.06
CA LEU A 3 -2.31 0.82 -30.66
C LEU A 3 -3.25 0.26 -29.59
N GLN A 4 -3.66 -1.01 -29.71
CA GLN A 4 -4.50 -1.67 -28.72
C GLN A 4 -3.81 -1.81 -27.36
N VAL A 5 -2.50 -2.10 -27.34
CA VAL A 5 -1.71 -2.15 -26.09
C VAL A 5 -1.57 -0.76 -25.48
N TRP A 6 -1.38 0.28 -26.31
CA TRP A 6 -1.35 1.67 -25.85
C TRP A 6 -2.66 2.10 -25.20
N PHE A 7 -3.80 1.82 -25.83
CA PHE A 7 -5.11 2.11 -25.25
C PHE A 7 -5.38 1.29 -23.98
N ALA A 8 -5.02 0.00 -23.96
CA ALA A 8 -5.17 -0.83 -22.77
C ALA A 8 -4.28 -0.33 -21.61
N TYR A 9 -3.04 0.08 -21.89
CA TYR A 9 -2.14 0.65 -20.90
C TYR A 9 -2.67 1.98 -20.37
N MET A 10 -3.15 2.88 -21.25
CA MET A 10 -3.76 4.15 -20.84
C MET A 10 -4.95 3.93 -19.88
N LEU A 11 -5.83 2.98 -20.21
CA LEU A 11 -6.98 2.63 -19.37
C LEU A 11 -6.54 2.01 -18.03
N ALA A 12 -5.55 1.12 -18.05
CA ALA A 12 -4.99 0.53 -16.83
C ALA A 12 -4.37 1.59 -15.90
N CYS A 13 -3.59 2.54 -16.45
CA CYS A 13 -3.04 3.65 -15.68
C CYS A 13 -4.13 4.48 -15.01
N TRP A 14 -5.22 4.79 -15.72
CA TRP A 14 -6.36 5.50 -15.14
C TRP A 14 -6.98 4.74 -13.95
N VAL A 15 -7.24 3.44 -14.12
CA VAL A 15 -7.81 2.59 -13.07
C VAL A 15 -6.89 2.53 -11.85
N ILE A 16 -5.58 2.37 -12.05
CA ILE A 16 -4.59 2.29 -10.96
C ILE A 16 -4.46 3.65 -10.26
N SER A 17 -4.43 4.76 -10.99
CA SER A 17 -4.32 6.11 -10.41
C SER A 17 -5.53 6.49 -9.56
N ILE A 18 -6.74 6.04 -9.92
CA ILE A 18 -7.96 6.31 -9.16
C ILE A 18 -8.00 5.49 -7.86
N SER A 19 -7.35 4.33 -7.81
CA SER A 19 -7.34 3.48 -6.62
C SER A 19 -6.29 3.98 -5.62
N PRO A 20 -6.65 4.71 -4.54
CA PRO A 20 -5.70 5.06 -3.49
C PRO A 20 -5.14 3.77 -2.90
N GLY A 21 -3.88 3.48 -3.20
CA GLY A 21 -3.25 2.24 -2.78
C GLY A 21 -3.16 2.13 -1.25
N ALA A 22 -3.16 0.91 -0.72
CA ALA A 22 -3.05 0.66 0.72
C ALA A 22 -1.85 1.39 1.37
N GLY A 23 -0.71 1.49 0.65
CA GLY A 23 0.47 2.24 1.11
C GLY A 23 0.26 3.75 1.18
N ALA A 24 -0.50 4.33 0.25
CA ALA A 24 -0.83 5.76 0.25
C ALA A 24 -1.77 6.11 1.41
N ILE A 25 -2.79 5.27 1.66
CA ILE A 25 -3.72 5.43 2.79
C ILE A 25 -2.97 5.28 4.13
N ALA A 26 -2.07 4.30 4.24
CA ALA A 26 -1.25 4.12 5.43
C ALA A 26 -0.36 5.35 5.70
N SER A 27 0.26 5.91 4.65
CA SER A 27 1.06 7.13 4.76
C SER A 27 0.23 8.35 5.19
N MET A 28 -0.96 8.53 4.60
CA MET A 28 -1.92 9.58 4.99
C MET A 28 -2.33 9.45 6.45
N SER A 29 -2.67 8.24 6.90
CA SER A 29 -3.04 7.97 8.30
C SER A 29 -1.91 8.30 9.27
N SER A 30 -0.67 7.91 8.97
CA SER A 30 0.48 8.26 9.82
C SER A 30 0.79 9.75 9.83
N GLY A 31 0.64 10.44 8.69
CA GLY A 31 0.83 11.89 8.61
C GLY A 31 -0.20 12.67 9.44
N LEU A 32 -1.46 12.23 9.41
CA LEU A 32 -2.56 12.84 10.17
C LEU A 32 -2.50 12.56 11.67
N ASN A 33 -2.11 11.35 12.08
CA ASN A 33 -2.11 10.94 13.49
C ASN A 33 -0.84 11.34 14.27
N TYR A 34 0.34 11.40 13.62
CA TYR A 34 1.63 11.57 14.32
C TYR A 34 2.45 12.79 13.86
N GLY A 35 1.90 13.62 12.96
CA GLY A 35 2.54 14.84 12.44
C GLY A 35 3.69 14.58 11.45
N PHE A 36 4.17 15.66 10.81
CA PHE A 36 5.10 15.61 9.68
C PHE A 36 6.42 14.87 9.97
N ARG A 37 6.91 14.93 11.22
CA ARG A 37 8.17 14.29 11.63
C ARG A 37 8.11 12.76 11.65
N HIS A 38 7.01 12.17 12.09
CA HIS A 38 6.84 10.71 12.07
C HIS A 38 6.39 10.21 10.69
N GLY A 39 5.65 11.03 9.93
CA GLY A 39 5.28 10.72 8.55
C GLY A 39 6.49 10.49 7.63
N TYR A 40 7.57 11.26 7.79
CA TYR A 40 8.81 11.06 7.03
C TYR A 40 9.47 9.70 7.26
N TRP A 41 9.52 9.23 8.51
CA TRP A 41 10.08 7.91 8.81
C TRP A 41 9.25 6.79 8.18
N ASN A 42 7.93 6.93 8.14
CA ASN A 42 7.07 5.96 7.46
C ASN A 42 7.29 5.97 5.94
N ALA A 43 7.43 7.15 5.33
CA ALA A 43 7.72 7.28 3.90
C ALA A 43 9.09 6.66 3.51
N ILE A 44 10.13 6.88 4.31
CA ILE A 44 11.45 6.28 4.10
C ILE A 44 11.38 4.75 4.26
N GLY A 45 10.66 4.27 5.28
CA GLY A 45 10.44 2.83 5.49
C GLY A 45 9.75 2.17 4.30
N LEU A 46 8.72 2.82 3.74
CA LEU A 46 8.03 2.34 2.54
C LEU A 46 8.97 2.27 1.33
N GLN A 47 9.82 3.28 1.12
CA GLN A 47 10.79 3.27 0.02
C GLN A 47 11.85 2.17 0.17
N ILE A 48 12.38 1.98 1.39
CA ILE A 48 13.35 0.91 1.67
C ILE A 48 12.70 -0.46 1.44
N ALA A 49 11.46 -0.66 1.90
CA ALA A 49 10.72 -1.90 1.67
C ALA A 49 10.53 -2.18 0.17
N LEU A 50 10.20 -1.16 -0.63
CA LEU A 50 10.08 -1.29 -2.09
C LEU A 50 11.42 -1.65 -2.74
N LEU A 51 12.53 -1.01 -2.33
CA LEU A 51 13.86 -1.34 -2.85
C LEU A 51 14.26 -2.79 -2.53
N ILE A 52 14.04 -3.23 -1.29
CA ILE A 52 14.33 -4.60 -0.87
C ILE A 52 13.46 -5.59 -1.66
N GLN A 53 12.17 -5.30 -1.82
CA GLN A 53 11.25 -6.11 -2.62
C GLN A 53 11.76 -6.29 -4.05
N ILE A 54 12.18 -5.19 -4.71
CA ILE A 54 12.71 -5.24 -6.08
C ILE A 54 13.99 -6.08 -6.13
N MET A 55 14.89 -5.92 -5.16
CA MET A 55 16.11 -6.74 -5.06
C MET A 55 15.81 -8.23 -4.91
N ILE A 56 14.84 -8.60 -4.06
CA ILE A 56 14.42 -9.99 -3.87
C ILE A 56 13.83 -10.57 -5.17
N VAL A 57 12.98 -9.81 -5.87
CA VAL A 57 12.40 -10.24 -7.14
C VAL A 57 13.49 -10.39 -8.21
N ALA A 58 14.41 -9.44 -8.29
CA ALA A 58 15.54 -9.46 -9.22
C ALA A 58 16.53 -10.62 -8.93
N ALA A 59 16.68 -11.01 -7.66
CA ALA A 59 17.49 -12.16 -7.25
C ALA A 59 16.95 -13.52 -7.73
N GLY A 60 15.78 -13.56 -8.37
CA GLY A 60 15.30 -14.76 -9.05
C GLY A 60 14.14 -15.47 -8.36
N VAL A 61 13.48 -14.84 -7.38
CA VAL A 61 12.25 -15.37 -6.79
C VAL A 61 11.17 -15.62 -7.86
N GLY A 62 11.12 -14.79 -8.91
CA GLY A 62 10.22 -15.01 -10.04
C GLY A 62 10.50 -16.31 -10.82
N VAL A 63 11.75 -16.78 -10.85
CA VAL A 63 12.13 -18.04 -11.53
C VAL A 63 11.59 -19.24 -10.75
N LEU A 64 11.64 -19.21 -9.41
CA LEU A 64 11.08 -20.26 -8.55
C LEU A 64 9.57 -20.41 -8.71
N PHE A 65 8.86 -19.30 -8.92
CA PHE A 65 7.42 -19.34 -9.20
C PHE A 65 7.09 -19.80 -10.62
N ALA A 66 7.97 -19.57 -11.60
CA ALA A 66 7.77 -20.01 -12.98
C ALA A 66 8.00 -21.52 -13.17
N THR A 67 8.89 -22.14 -12.39
CA THR A 67 9.20 -23.57 -12.50
C THR A 67 8.12 -24.48 -11.91
N THR A 68 7.32 -23.98 -10.96
CA THR A 68 6.37 -24.80 -10.20
C THR A 68 4.92 -24.33 -10.39
N PRO A 69 4.15 -24.91 -11.33
CA PRO A 69 2.80 -24.45 -11.68
C PRO A 69 1.83 -24.51 -10.49
N LEU A 70 1.93 -25.56 -9.67
CA LEU A 70 1.09 -25.75 -8.49
C LEU A 70 1.32 -24.67 -7.43
N ALA A 71 2.58 -24.30 -7.18
CA ALA A 71 2.92 -23.26 -6.21
C ALA A 71 2.40 -21.90 -6.65
N PHE A 72 2.54 -21.57 -7.94
CA PHE A 72 2.00 -20.33 -8.50
C PHE A 72 0.47 -20.27 -8.41
N GLN A 73 -0.23 -21.36 -8.69
CA GLN A 73 -1.68 -21.43 -8.56
C GLN A 73 -2.15 -21.28 -7.10
N ALA A 74 -1.48 -21.95 -6.15
CA ALA A 74 -1.81 -21.84 -4.73
C ALA A 74 -1.65 -20.40 -4.22
N VAL A 75 -0.53 -19.73 -4.55
CA VAL A 75 -0.31 -18.33 -4.18
C VAL A 75 -1.33 -17.40 -4.82
N LYS A 76 -1.70 -17.64 -6.08
CA LYS A 76 -2.73 -16.84 -6.76
C LYS A 76 -4.10 -16.96 -6.07
N TRP A 77 -4.54 -18.18 -5.75
CA TRP A 77 -5.81 -18.39 -5.04
C TRP A 77 -5.77 -17.87 -3.60
N PHE A 78 -4.64 -18.02 -2.91
CA PHE A 78 -4.41 -17.44 -1.60
C PHE A 78 -4.53 -15.91 -1.64
N GLY A 79 -3.95 -15.26 -2.65
CA GLY A 79 -4.09 -13.81 -2.87
C GLY A 79 -5.53 -13.37 -3.08
N VAL A 80 -6.31 -14.12 -3.88
CA VAL A 80 -7.75 -13.85 -4.08
C VAL A 80 -8.53 -13.97 -2.76
N ALA A 81 -8.30 -15.04 -2.00
CA ALA A 81 -8.94 -15.24 -0.70
C ALA A 81 -8.59 -14.11 0.28
N TYR A 82 -7.32 -13.68 0.30
CA TYR A 82 -6.86 -12.59 1.15
C TYR A 82 -7.49 -11.24 0.77
N LEU A 83 -7.64 -10.94 -0.52
CA LEU A 83 -8.32 -9.72 -0.98
C LEU A 83 -9.81 -9.73 -0.63
N LEU A 84 -10.49 -10.87 -0.77
CA LEU A 84 -11.88 -11.02 -0.34
C LEU A 84 -12.03 -10.81 1.17
N TYR A 85 -11.10 -11.34 1.96
CA TYR A 85 -11.07 -11.13 3.41
C TYR A 85 -10.87 -9.65 3.76
N LEU A 86 -9.92 -8.96 3.12
CA LEU A 86 -9.71 -7.53 3.33
C LEU A 86 -10.92 -6.70 2.89
N ALA A 87 -11.57 -7.06 1.78
CA ALA A 87 -12.79 -6.39 1.33
C ALA A 87 -13.91 -6.52 2.37
N TYR A 88 -14.10 -7.71 2.95
CA TYR A 88 -15.06 -7.94 4.02
C TYR A 88 -14.72 -7.14 5.29
N LEU A 89 -13.43 -7.12 5.68
CA LEU A 89 -12.97 -6.34 6.83
C LEU A 89 -13.19 -4.84 6.62
N GLN A 90 -12.90 -4.32 5.43
CA GLN A 90 -13.11 -2.91 5.10
C GLN A 90 -14.60 -2.54 5.04
N TRP A 91 -15.46 -3.45 4.57
CA TRP A 91 -16.92 -3.25 4.55
C TRP A 91 -17.52 -3.21 5.96
N THR A 92 -16.94 -3.97 6.88
CA THR A 92 -17.41 -4.07 8.28
C THR A 92 -16.70 -3.11 9.23
N ALA A 93 -15.66 -2.40 8.76
CA ALA A 93 -14.89 -1.49 9.59
C ALA A 93 -15.76 -0.27 9.96
N PRO A 94 -15.91 0.05 11.26
CA PRO A 94 -16.56 1.28 11.68
C PRO A 94 -15.74 2.49 11.19
N VAL A 95 -16.43 3.50 10.68
CA VAL A 95 -15.82 4.77 10.27
C VAL A 95 -15.14 5.36 11.49
N LYS A 96 -13.81 5.24 11.56
CA LYS A 96 -13.02 6.02 12.52
C LYS A 96 -13.07 7.45 12.03
N ASP A 97 -13.86 8.28 12.71
CA ASP A 97 -13.77 9.72 12.60
C ASP A 97 -12.30 10.10 12.76
N ILE A 98 -11.76 10.79 11.76
CA ILE A 98 -10.43 11.36 11.83
C ILE A 98 -10.54 12.50 12.85
N GLU A 99 -10.41 12.19 14.14
CA GLU A 99 -10.18 13.19 15.18
C GLU A 99 -8.85 13.86 14.85
N ILE A 100 -8.94 15.03 14.21
CA ILE A 100 -7.83 15.95 14.10
C ILE A 100 -7.47 16.33 15.53
N GLN A 101 -6.47 15.65 16.09
CA GLN A 101 -5.86 15.99 17.37
C GLN A 101 -5.18 17.35 17.18
N HIS A 102 -5.98 18.40 17.41
CA HIS A 102 -5.54 19.77 17.52
C HIS A 102 -4.52 19.78 18.66
N GLU A 103 -3.23 19.80 18.30
CA GLU A 103 -2.13 19.89 19.25
C GLU A 103 -2.29 21.21 20.02
N LYS A 104 -3.03 21.17 21.13
CA LYS A 104 -2.90 22.11 22.23
C LYS A 104 -1.50 21.92 22.79
N LYS A 105 -0.53 22.58 22.17
CA LYS A 105 0.77 22.86 22.76
C LYS A 105 0.59 23.88 23.88
N ASN A 106 -0.14 23.49 24.94
CA ASN A 106 -0.06 24.14 26.23
C ASN A 106 1.25 23.70 26.88
N LYS A 107 2.34 24.36 26.51
CA LYS A 107 3.58 24.27 27.27
C LYS A 107 3.60 25.42 28.26
N THR A 108 2.84 25.21 29.33
CA THR A 108 3.11 25.72 30.67
C THR A 108 4.56 25.38 31.05
N ARG A 109 5.50 26.28 30.73
CA ARG A 109 6.89 26.40 31.20
C ARG A 109 7.32 27.79 30.70
N VAL A 110 7.56 28.84 31.46
CA VAL A 110 8.10 29.01 32.81
C VAL A 110 7.76 30.46 33.18
N CYS A 111 7.09 30.69 34.31
CA CYS A 111 7.36 31.89 35.11
C CYS A 111 8.56 31.55 36.00
#